data_AF-A0A2M7H8R5-F1
#
_entry.id   AF-A0A2M7H8R5-F1
#
_cell.length_a   1.000
_cell.length_b   1.000
_cell.length_c   1.000
_cell.angle_alpha   90.00
_cell.angle_beta   90.00
_cell.angle_gamma   90.00
#
_symmetry.space_group_name_H-M   'P 1'
#
loop_
_entity.id
_entity.type
_entity.pdbx_description
1 polymer ?
#
loop_
_entity_poly.entity_id
_entity_poly.type
_entity_poly.pdbx_seq_one_letter_code
_entity_poly.pdbx_strand_id
1 'polypeptide(L)'
;MNQAKNLYQVYFAMVVFFAIVMLLEIKYGIPKACGEVEDAVGFSVLVAGLLGGFVSSLTRGIHDPTLELTAPAGVLFMQKVAHVLLGGVFSIVLYLMFAGHMVAGSLFPEFAQVPVNSFEEFLCSARPVETGDYAKALAWGFIAGYSQTLVPNFFDKLVENIEKPNVPAKKKAGKQKA
;
A
#
# COMPACT_ATOMS: atom_id res chain seq x y z
N MET A 1 18.99 30.17 4.41
CA MET A 1 20.08 29.24 3.97
C MET A 1 20.20 28.00 4.86
N ASN A 2 20.10 28.10 6.20
CA ASN A 2 20.21 26.93 7.09
C ASN A 2 19.04 25.94 7.01
N GLN A 3 17.80 26.42 6.82
CA GLN A 3 16.61 25.55 6.72
C GLN A 3 16.66 24.63 5.48
N ALA A 4 17.09 25.15 4.32
CA ALA A 4 17.23 24.36 3.09
C ALA A 4 18.27 23.25 3.25
N LYS A 5 19.42 23.54 3.89
CA LYS A 5 20.45 22.51 4.14
C LYS A 5 19.94 21.37 5.02
N ASN A 6 19.18 21.70 6.07
CA ASN A 6 18.58 20.71 6.97
C ASN A 6 17.56 19.83 6.25
N LEU A 7 16.78 20.41 5.32
CA LEU A 7 15.82 19.67 4.51
C LEU A 7 16.50 18.66 3.58
N TYR A 8 17.56 19.07 2.86
CA TYR A 8 18.31 18.16 2.01
C TYR A 8 18.98 17.03 2.81
N GLN A 9 19.48 17.32 4.02
CA GLN A 9 20.04 16.28 4.90
C GLN A 9 19.00 15.24 5.31
N VAL A 10 17.77 15.67 5.63
CA VAL A 10 16.66 14.77 5.96
C VAL A 10 16.33 13.87 4.76
N TYR A 11 16.15 14.45 3.57
CA TYR A 11 15.86 13.66 2.37
C TYR A 11 16.97 12.67 2.06
N PHE A 12 18.23 13.10 2.15
CA PHE A 12 19.39 12.23 1.95
C PHE A 12 19.40 11.07 2.95
N ALA A 13 19.17 11.34 4.25
CA ALA A 13 19.10 10.29 5.26
C ALA A 13 17.96 9.30 5.02
N MET A 14 16.78 9.78 4.60
CA MET A 14 15.64 8.92 4.25
C MET A 14 15.93 8.06 3.01
N VAL A 15 16.52 8.64 1.96
CA VAL A 15 16.92 7.89 0.76
C VAL A 15 17.93 6.81 1.11
N VAL A 16 18.95 7.14 1.91
CA VAL A 16 19.96 6.17 2.36
C VAL A 16 19.31 5.08 3.20
N PHE A 17 18.40 5.42 4.12
CA PHE A 17 17.64 4.44 4.91
C PHE A 17 16.86 3.47 4.02
N PHE A 18 16.07 3.99 3.06
CA PHE A 18 15.30 3.15 2.16
C PHE A 18 16.16 2.31 1.21
N ALA A 19 17.28 2.86 0.73
CA ALA A 19 18.25 2.12 -0.06
C ALA A 19 18.88 0.97 0.76
N ILE A 20 19.22 1.21 2.03
CA ILE A 20 19.72 0.16 2.93
C ILE A 20 18.65 -0.91 3.15
N VAL A 21 17.42 -0.54 3.48
CA VAL A 21 16.32 -1.50 3.67
C VAL A 21 16.10 -2.33 2.41
N MET A 22 16.09 -1.71 1.22
CA MET A 22 15.96 -2.40 -0.06
C MET A 22 17.14 -3.34 -0.33
N LEU A 23 18.38 -2.93 -0.03
CA LEU A 23 19.56 -3.77 -0.17
C LEU A 23 19.54 -4.96 0.81
N LEU A 24 19.03 -4.76 2.03
CA LEU A 24 18.84 -5.84 3.00
C LEU A 24 17.79 -6.83 2.50
N GLU A 25 16.67 -6.37 1.95
CA GLU A 25 15.66 -7.22 1.32
C GLU A 25 16.25 -8.02 0.15
N ILE A 26 17.04 -7.39 -0.72
CA ILE A 26 17.69 -8.08 -1.84
C ILE A 26 18.68 -9.14 -1.34
N LYS A 27 19.46 -8.84 -0.30
CA LYS A 27 20.51 -9.73 0.21
C LYS A 27 19.98 -10.86 1.09
N TYR A 28 18.92 -10.61 1.87
CA TYR A 28 18.42 -11.56 2.86
C TYR A 28 17.05 -12.14 2.52
N GLY A 29 16.23 -11.45 1.72
CA GLY A 29 14.92 -11.90 1.26
C GLY A 29 14.99 -12.75 0.00
N ILE A 30 15.69 -12.30 -1.05
CA ILE A 30 15.72 -13.01 -2.36
C ILE A 30 16.40 -14.39 -2.28
N PRO A 31 17.55 -14.59 -1.59
CA PRO A 31 18.18 -15.90 -1.51
C PRO A 31 17.38 -16.93 -0.69
N LYS A 32 16.42 -16.46 0.12
CA LYS A 32 15.55 -17.30 0.97
C LYS A 32 14.31 -17.81 0.21
N ALA A 33 13.81 -17.03 -0.75
CA ALA A 33 12.68 -17.37 -1.63
C ALA A 33 12.97 -18.55 -2.58
N CYS A 34 14.24 -18.84 -2.88
CA CYS A 34 14.63 -19.93 -3.79
C CYS A 34 14.88 -21.28 -3.10
N GLY A 35 14.71 -21.41 -1.77
CA GLY A 35 15.22 -22.57 -1.04
C GLY A 35 14.31 -23.19 0.02
N GLU A 36 13.78 -22.44 0.98
CA GLU A 36 13.20 -23.07 2.17
C GLU A 36 12.34 -22.13 3.05
N VAL A 37 12.03 -20.92 2.59
CA VAL A 37 11.49 -19.88 3.48
C VAL A 37 10.04 -19.56 3.14
N GLU A 38 9.21 -19.63 4.18
CA GLU A 38 7.90 -18.98 4.27
C GLU A 38 8.10 -17.48 4.03
N ASP A 39 8.06 -17.07 2.76
CA ASP A 39 8.23 -15.67 2.39
C ASP A 39 7.11 -14.84 3.02
N ALA A 40 7.47 -13.94 3.92
CA ALA A 40 6.56 -12.93 4.43
C ALA A 40 6.31 -11.88 3.34
N VAL A 41 5.52 -12.23 2.31
CA VAL A 41 5.13 -11.34 1.20
C VAL A 41 4.56 -10.03 1.74
N GLY A 42 3.86 -10.09 2.88
CA GLY A 42 3.41 -8.91 3.62
C GLY A 42 4.52 -7.91 3.95
N PHE A 43 5.74 -8.36 4.27
CA PHE A 43 6.87 -7.47 4.52
C PHE A 43 7.34 -6.77 3.24
N SER A 44 7.47 -7.49 2.13
CA SER A 44 7.84 -6.87 0.85
C SER A 44 6.75 -5.87 0.38
N VAL A 45 5.47 -6.17 0.62
CA VAL A 45 4.36 -5.25 0.36
C VAL A 45 4.38 -4.03 1.30
N LEU A 46 4.76 -4.21 2.56
CA LEU A 46 5.02 -3.10 3.49
C LEU A 46 6.10 -2.17 2.95
N VAL A 47 7.25 -2.72 2.57
CA VAL A 47 8.38 -1.95 2.02
C VAL A 47 7.97 -1.23 0.74
N ALA A 48 7.23 -1.89 -0.15
CA ALA A 48 6.69 -1.26 -1.36
C ALA A 48 5.76 -0.07 -1.02
N GLY A 49 4.91 -0.20 -0.01
CA GLY A 49 4.04 0.89 0.48
C GLY A 49 4.80 2.05 1.11
N LEU A 50 5.81 1.78 1.94
CA LEU A 50 6.67 2.82 2.49
C LEU A 50 7.38 3.60 1.37
N LEU A 51 7.85 2.89 0.34
CA LEU A 51 8.46 3.50 -0.84
C LEU A 51 7.45 4.36 -1.63
N GLY A 52 6.22 3.87 -1.81
CA GLY A 52 5.14 4.65 -2.42
C GLY A 52 4.84 5.94 -1.67
N GLY A 53 4.74 5.87 -0.33
CA GLY A 53 4.54 7.02 0.54
C GLY A 53 5.71 8.01 0.47
N PHE A 54 6.93 7.51 0.37
CA PHE A 54 8.13 8.33 0.16
C PHE A 54 8.11 9.07 -1.19
N VAL A 55 7.80 8.35 -2.28
CA VAL A 55 7.70 8.97 -3.61
C VAL A 55 6.58 10.02 -3.65
N SER A 56 5.41 9.73 -3.06
CA SER A 56 4.29 10.69 -2.95
C SER A 56 4.69 11.96 -2.18
N SER A 57 5.45 11.78 -1.11
CA SER A 57 5.96 12.87 -0.28
C SER A 57 6.97 13.75 -1.01
N LEU A 58 7.84 13.15 -1.85
CA LEU A 58 8.76 13.86 -2.73
C LEU A 58 8.03 14.64 -3.83
N THR A 59 7.11 13.99 -4.54
CA THR A 59 6.41 14.63 -5.66
C THR A 59 5.54 15.79 -5.19
N ARG A 60 4.90 15.69 -4.02
CA ARG A 60 4.16 16.80 -3.41
C ARG A 60 5.06 18.00 -3.09
N GLY A 61 6.25 17.74 -2.54
CA GLY A 61 7.22 18.80 -2.24
C GLY A 61 7.72 19.55 -3.49
N ILE A 62 7.86 18.83 -4.61
CA ILE A 62 8.23 19.42 -5.90
C ILE A 62 7.11 20.29 -6.48
N HIS A 63 5.84 19.85 -6.36
CA HIS A 63 4.70 20.55 -6.95
C HIS A 63 4.23 21.76 -6.14
N ASP A 64 4.33 21.70 -4.81
CA ASP A 64 3.99 22.82 -3.93
C ASP A 64 5.10 23.11 -2.91
N PRO A 65 6.13 23.88 -3.31
CA PRO A 65 7.27 24.19 -2.44
C PRO A 65 6.94 25.27 -1.39
N THR A 66 5.76 25.91 -1.45
CA THR A 66 5.45 27.09 -0.62
C THR A 66 5.30 26.73 0.85
N LEU A 67 4.72 25.56 1.14
CA LEU A 67 4.60 25.02 2.49
C LEU A 67 5.97 24.57 3.04
N GLU A 68 6.84 24.06 2.17
CA GLU A 68 8.18 23.58 2.56
C GLU A 68 9.14 24.70 2.94
N LEU A 69 8.94 25.90 2.37
CA LEU A 69 9.77 27.07 2.65
C LEU A 69 9.41 27.79 3.95
N THR A 70 8.18 27.62 4.44
CA THR A 70 7.62 28.39 5.57
C THR A 70 7.54 27.59 6.87
N ALA A 71 7.43 26.26 6.78
CA ALA A 71 7.35 25.39 7.96
C ALA A 71 8.72 25.22 8.66
N PRO A 72 8.76 25.14 10.00
CA PRO A 72 9.97 24.76 10.73
C PRO A 72 10.45 23.35 10.32
N ALA A 73 11.77 23.15 10.19
CA ALA A 73 12.34 21.86 9.77
C ALA A 73 11.83 20.64 10.55
N GLY A 74 11.60 20.76 11.86
CA GLY A 74 11.08 19.66 12.68
C GLY A 74 9.63 19.26 12.34
N VAL A 75 8.78 20.23 12.00
CA VAL A 75 7.39 19.98 11.57
C VAL A 75 7.37 19.31 10.21
N LEU A 76 8.19 19.81 9.29
CA LEU A 76 8.34 19.23 7.96
C LEU A 76 8.86 17.78 8.05
N PHE A 77 9.87 17.52 8.89
CA PHE A 77 10.37 16.16 9.15
C PHE A 77 9.25 15.22 9.60
N MET A 78 8.49 15.61 10.64
CA MET A 78 7.41 14.78 11.18
C MET A 78 6.32 14.52 10.15
N GLN A 79 5.94 15.53 9.36
CA GLN A 79 4.95 15.38 8.30
C GLN A 79 5.41 14.39 7.21
N LYS A 80 6.69 14.42 6.84
CA LYS A 80 7.27 13.53 5.83
C LYS A 80 7.35 12.09 6.35
N VAL A 81 7.80 11.91 7.58
CA VAL A 81 7.79 10.59 8.24
C VAL A 81 6.37 10.04 8.35
N ALA A 82 5.40 10.86 8.77
CA ALA A 82 4.00 10.45 8.84
C ALA A 82 3.44 10.00 7.48
N HIS A 83 3.76 10.72 6.39
CA HIS A 83 3.35 10.32 5.04
C HIS A 83 3.87 8.94 4.63
N VAL A 84 5.13 8.69 4.92
CA VAL A 84 5.81 7.42 4.62
C VAL A 84 5.20 6.28 5.42
N LEU A 85 5.04 6.47 6.74
CA LEU A 85 4.43 5.47 7.62
C LEU A 85 2.98 5.16 7.23
N LEU A 86 2.17 6.18 6.91
CA LEU A 86 0.82 5.98 6.40
C LEU A 86 0.81 5.13 5.12
N GLY A 87 1.80 5.31 4.24
CA GLY A 87 1.89 4.51 3.03
C GLY A 87 2.13 3.02 3.30
N GLY A 88 2.96 2.69 4.28
CA GLY A 88 3.14 1.30 4.74
C GLY A 88 1.90 0.73 5.43
N VAL A 89 1.20 1.53 6.24
CA VAL A 89 -0.06 1.10 6.86
C VAL A 89 -1.11 0.76 5.79
N PHE A 90 -1.28 1.63 4.79
CA PHE A 90 -2.24 1.40 3.71
C PHE A 90 -1.88 0.20 2.84
N SER A 91 -0.60 -0.08 2.58
CA SER A 91 -0.21 -1.27 1.82
C SER A 91 -0.51 -2.56 2.58
N ILE A 92 -0.29 -2.61 3.90
CA ILE A 92 -0.64 -3.77 4.73
C ILE A 92 -2.16 -3.97 4.78
N VAL A 93 -2.93 -2.89 4.96
CA VAL A 93 -4.40 -3.01 4.96
C VAL A 93 -4.89 -3.56 3.61
N LEU A 94 -4.36 -3.04 2.50
CA LEU A 94 -4.73 -3.52 1.17
C LEU A 94 -4.28 -4.97 0.93
N TYR A 95 -3.11 -5.36 1.43
CA TYR A 95 -2.64 -6.75 1.40
C TYR A 95 -3.60 -7.70 2.10
N LEU A 96 -4.07 -7.33 3.30
CA LEU A 96 -5.05 -8.13 4.05
C LEU A 96 -6.38 -8.26 3.29
N MET A 97 -6.79 -7.22 2.57
CA MET A 97 -7.99 -7.27 1.72
C MET A 97 -7.84 -8.26 0.57
N PHE A 98 -6.65 -8.36 -0.05
CA PHE A 98 -6.38 -9.35 -1.10
C PHE A 98 -6.29 -10.76 -0.54
N ALA A 99 -5.53 -10.97 0.54
CA ALA A 99 -5.40 -12.27 1.20
C ALA A 99 -6.77 -12.80 1.69
N GLY A 100 -7.61 -11.91 2.24
CA GLY A 100 -8.98 -12.21 2.64
C GLY A 100 -9.99 -12.30 1.51
N HIS A 101 -9.56 -12.18 0.24
CA HIS A 101 -10.43 -12.25 -0.95
C HIS A 101 -11.58 -11.22 -0.96
N MET A 102 -11.43 -10.10 -0.24
CA MET A 102 -12.40 -9.01 -0.25
C MET A 102 -12.38 -8.23 -1.57
N VAL A 103 -11.24 -8.26 -2.26
CA VAL A 103 -11.03 -7.63 -3.58
C VAL A 103 -10.41 -8.67 -4.51
N ALA A 104 -11.07 -8.96 -5.63
CA ALA A 104 -10.66 -9.98 -6.58
C ALA A 104 -10.88 -9.53 -8.04
N GLY A 105 -10.14 -10.12 -8.96
CA GLY A 105 -10.18 -9.81 -10.40
C GLY A 105 -8.81 -9.92 -11.05
N SER A 106 -8.74 -9.88 -12.38
CA SER A 106 -7.50 -10.12 -13.13
C SER A 106 -6.36 -9.14 -12.85
N LEU A 107 -6.69 -7.92 -12.43
CA LEU A 107 -5.72 -6.87 -12.05
C LEU A 107 -5.25 -6.96 -10.59
N PHE A 108 -5.87 -7.82 -9.78
CA PHE A 108 -5.54 -8.01 -8.38
C PHE A 108 -4.73 -9.30 -8.19
N PRO A 109 -3.88 -9.37 -7.16
CA PRO A 109 -3.16 -10.58 -6.82
C PRO A 109 -4.13 -11.65 -6.30
N GLU A 110 -4.02 -12.87 -6.83
CA GLU A 110 -4.72 -14.03 -6.29
C GLU A 110 -3.87 -14.71 -5.20
N PHE A 111 -4.49 -15.09 -4.08
CA PHE A 111 -3.81 -15.70 -2.93
C PHE A 111 -4.27 -17.13 -2.70
N ALA A 112 -3.35 -18.02 -2.36
CA ALA A 112 -3.70 -19.38 -2.00
C ALA A 112 -4.52 -19.40 -0.71
N GLN A 113 -5.62 -20.14 -0.70
CA GLN A 113 -6.42 -20.38 0.51
C GLN A 113 -5.82 -21.56 1.27
N VAL A 114 -5.01 -21.25 2.29
CA VAL A 114 -4.47 -22.24 3.22
C VAL A 114 -5.24 -22.12 4.54
N PRO A 115 -5.82 -23.20 5.07
CA PRO A 115 -6.44 -23.16 6.38
C PRO A 115 -5.39 -22.87 7.44
N VAL A 116 -5.63 -21.84 8.25
CA VAL A 116 -4.74 -21.38 9.31
C VAL A 116 -5.48 -21.31 10.63
N ASN A 117 -4.79 -21.62 11.72
CA ASN A 117 -5.36 -21.67 13.06
C ASN A 117 -4.89 -20.50 13.94
N SER A 118 -3.86 -19.76 13.50
CA SER A 118 -3.35 -18.58 14.20
C SER A 118 -3.06 -17.42 13.25
N PHE A 119 -2.92 -16.23 13.83
CA PHE A 119 -2.56 -15.03 13.06
C PHE A 119 -1.10 -15.10 12.57
N GLU A 120 -0.20 -15.69 13.35
CA GLU A 120 1.18 -15.91 12.94
C GLU A 120 1.25 -16.87 11.73
N GLU A 121 0.47 -17.96 11.77
CA GLU A 121 0.37 -18.91 10.67
C GLU A 121 -0.23 -18.25 9.42
N PHE A 122 -1.21 -17.36 9.58
CA PHE A 122 -1.73 -16.53 8.49
C PHE A 122 -0.64 -15.66 7.86
N LEU A 123 0.17 -14.97 8.66
CA LEU A 123 1.22 -14.08 8.15
C LEU A 123 2.33 -14.84 7.39
N CYS A 124 2.64 -16.07 7.80
CA CYS A 124 3.64 -16.90 7.14
C CYS A 124 3.09 -17.66 5.92
N SER A 125 1.80 -18.01 5.91
CA SER A 125 1.22 -18.85 4.86
C SER A 125 0.44 -18.09 3.79
N ALA A 126 0.06 -16.83 4.05
CA ALA A 126 -0.59 -15.97 3.06
C ALA A 126 0.39 -15.66 1.92
N ARG A 127 0.28 -16.42 0.83
CA ARG A 127 1.13 -16.28 -0.35
C ARG A 127 0.32 -16.17 -1.63
N PRO A 128 0.74 -15.32 -2.58
CA PRO A 128 0.18 -15.29 -3.92
C PRO A 128 0.36 -16.63 -4.66
N VAL A 129 -0.53 -16.93 -5.61
CA VAL A 129 -0.53 -18.22 -6.33
C VAL A 129 0.56 -18.28 -7.39
N GLU A 130 0.66 -17.26 -8.24
CA GLU A 130 1.62 -17.21 -9.33
C GLU A 130 2.61 -16.05 -9.19
N THR A 131 3.76 -16.13 -9.88
CA THR A 131 4.75 -15.05 -9.95
C THR A 131 4.14 -13.70 -10.36
N GLY A 132 3.13 -13.73 -11.24
CA GLY A 132 2.39 -12.54 -11.64
C GLY A 132 1.65 -11.88 -10.47
N ASP A 133 1.12 -12.67 -9.53
CA ASP A 133 0.40 -12.17 -8.37
C ASP A 133 1.34 -11.56 -7.32
N TYR A 134 2.56 -12.08 -7.19
CA TYR A 134 3.59 -11.40 -6.39
C TYR A 134 3.88 -9.99 -6.94
N ALA A 135 4.05 -9.85 -8.25
CA ALA A 135 4.28 -8.56 -8.88
C ALA A 135 3.09 -7.61 -8.69
N LYS A 136 1.86 -8.11 -8.85
CA LYS A 136 0.63 -7.32 -8.59
C LYS A 136 0.55 -6.88 -7.13
N ALA A 137 0.84 -7.75 -6.17
CA ALA A 137 0.79 -7.43 -4.74
C ALA A 137 1.77 -6.30 -4.38
N LEU A 138 3.01 -6.37 -4.88
CA LEU A 138 4.01 -5.31 -4.68
C LEU A 138 3.61 -4.00 -5.36
N ALA A 139 3.11 -4.07 -6.61
CA ALA A 139 2.64 -2.91 -7.34
C ALA A 139 1.48 -2.22 -6.61
N TRP A 140 0.49 -2.98 -6.13
CA TRP A 140 -0.61 -2.44 -5.35
C TRP A 140 -0.19 -1.92 -3.99
N GLY A 141 0.80 -2.56 -3.34
CA GLY A 141 1.42 -2.04 -2.13
C GLY A 141 2.01 -0.66 -2.35
N PHE A 142 2.81 -0.49 -3.41
CA PHE A 142 3.35 0.80 -3.81
C PHE A 142 2.24 1.82 -4.13
N ILE A 143 1.22 1.44 -4.89
CA ILE A 143 0.10 2.32 -5.26
C ILE A 143 -0.67 2.77 -4.02
N ALA A 144 -0.93 1.89 -3.06
CA ALA A 144 -1.57 2.21 -1.80
C ALA A 144 -0.77 3.25 -1.00
N GLY A 145 0.56 3.11 -1.00
CA GLY A 145 1.45 4.07 -0.37
C GLY A 145 1.49 5.42 -1.11
N TYR A 146 1.54 5.37 -2.44
CA TYR A 146 1.61 6.55 -3.28
C TYR A 146 0.31 7.37 -3.24
N SER A 147 -0.83 6.68 -3.29
CA SER A 147 -2.18 7.23 -3.27
C SER A 147 -2.84 7.03 -1.91
N GLN A 148 -2.54 7.95 -0.99
CA GLN A 148 -3.05 7.90 0.39
C GLN A 148 -4.59 7.99 0.53
N THR A 149 -5.30 8.35 -0.54
CA THR A 149 -6.77 8.36 -0.55
C THR A 149 -7.36 7.07 -1.11
N LEU A 150 -6.55 6.21 -1.75
CA LEU A 150 -7.01 4.96 -2.38
C LEU A 150 -7.73 4.06 -1.38
N VAL A 151 -7.06 3.74 -0.28
CA VAL A 151 -7.56 2.80 0.73
C VAL A 151 -8.78 3.35 1.48
N PRO A 152 -8.78 4.61 1.98
CA PRO A 152 -10.00 5.22 2.54
C PRO A 152 -11.20 5.19 1.57
N ASN A 153 -10.98 5.57 0.31
CA ASN A 153 -12.05 5.54 -0.70
C ASN A 153 -12.58 4.12 -0.98
N PHE A 154 -11.75 3.09 -0.83
CA PHE A 154 -12.21 1.69 -0.91
C PHE A 154 -13.14 1.36 0.26
N PHE A 155 -12.78 1.75 1.49
CA PHE A 155 -13.64 1.54 2.66
C PHE A 155 -14.97 2.27 2.54
N ASP A 156 -14.96 3.54 2.14
CA ASP A 156 -16.18 4.33 2.00
C ASP A 156 -17.17 3.66 1.04
N LYS A 157 -16.67 3.15 -0.09
CA LYS A 157 -17.49 2.41 -1.07
C LYS A 157 -18.00 1.08 -0.53
N LEU A 158 -17.21 0.36 0.26
CA LEU A 158 -17.63 -0.90 0.88
C LEU A 158 -18.75 -0.65 1.89
N VAL A 159 -18.61 0.37 2.74
CA VAL A 159 -19.64 0.76 3.73
C VAL A 159 -20.92 1.19 3.02
N GLU A 160 -20.82 2.04 1.99
CA GLU A 160 -21.99 2.50 1.22
C GLU A 160 -22.76 1.31 0.58
N ASN A 161 -22.04 0.29 0.12
CA ASN A 161 -22.66 -0.91 -0.46
C ASN A 161 -23.36 -1.80 0.58
N ILE A 162 -22.92 -1.78 1.84
CA ILE A 162 -23.56 -2.52 2.94
C ILE A 162 -24.83 -1.78 3.40
N GLU A 163 -24.80 -0.45 3.44
CA GLU A 163 -25.93 0.37 3.93
C GLU A 163 -27.09 0.48 2.95
N LYS A 164 -26.84 0.34 1.64
CA LYS A 164 -27.91 0.34 0.63
C LYS A 164 -28.87 -0.84 0.87
N PRO A 165 -30.14 -0.60 1.26
CA PRO A 165 -31.10 -1.67 1.35
C PRO A 165 -31.26 -2.28 -0.04
N ASN A 166 -31.32 -3.60 -0.13
CA ASN A 166 -31.70 -4.33 -1.36
C ASN A 166 -33.11 -3.88 -1.79
N VAL A 167 -33.23 -2.74 -2.48
CA VAL A 167 -34.45 -2.33 -3.15
C VAL A 167 -34.47 -3.09 -4.47
N PRO A 168 -35.33 -4.11 -4.64
CA PRO A 168 -35.39 -4.86 -5.89
C PRO A 168 -35.66 -3.89 -7.03
N ALA A 169 -34.82 -3.97 -8.07
CA ALA A 169 -34.92 -3.16 -9.26
C ALA A 169 -36.37 -3.18 -9.76
N LYS A 170 -37.03 -2.00 -9.75
CA LYS A 170 -38.35 -1.85 -10.36
C LYS A 170 -38.24 -2.32 -11.81
N LYS A 171 -38.79 -3.50 -12.10
CA LYS A 171 -39.09 -3.94 -13.47
C LYS A 171 -39.79 -2.76 -14.15
N LYS A 172 -39.19 -2.22 -15.20
CA LYS A 172 -39.85 -1.26 -16.10
C LYS A 172 -41.02 -1.99 -16.76
N ALA A 173 -42.17 -1.99 -16.07
CA ALA A 173 -43.43 -2.40 -16.62
C ALA A 173 -43.89 -1.34 -17.62
N GLY A 174 -44.14 -1.78 -18.86
CA GLY A 174 -45.11 -1.14 -19.75
C GLY A 174 -44.65 0.09 -20.52
N LYS A 175 -44.21 -0.13 -21.76
CA LYS A 175 -44.75 0.64 -22.90
C LYS A 175 -45.03 -0.31 -24.05
N GLN A 176 -46.16 -1.03 -23.91
CA GLN A 176 -46.93 -1.51 -25.04
C GLN A 176 -47.74 -0.28 -25.51
N LYS A 177 -47.43 0.25 -26.70
CA LYS A 177 -48.33 1.18 -27.39
C LYS A 177 -48.78 0.50 -28.67
N ALA A 178 -50.10 0.42 -28.78
CA ALA A 178 -50.90 0.04 -29.93
C ALA A 178 -50.58 0.90 -31.16
#